data_AF-A0A7S0DSR1-F1
#
_entry.id   AF-A0A7S0DSR1-F1
#
_cell.length_a   1.000
_cell.length_b   1.000
_cell.length_c   1.000
_cell.angle_alpha   90.00
_cell.angle_beta   90.00
_cell.angle_gamma   90.00
#
_symmetry.space_group_name_H-M   'P 1'
#
loop_
_entity.id
_entity.type
_entity.pdbx_description
1 polymer ?
#
loop_
_entity_poly.entity_id
_entity_poly.type
_entity_poly.pdbx_seq_one_letter_code
_entity_poly.pdbx_strand_id
1 'polypeptide(L)'
;VIFRDRMSLLRLSCLGTIVLVASGAPEWKNWIRGFGHDVYLYPGWIREEMNACECKVAETIECVDTRSWVRTGSSDAFIGFCESKEWLLRHMPKFDLNYLPPSVSIEGTSMLDDNIAFFLMAQNASKFSPDIPKHLKEAYILPYASYHEARVNWRPLFFAKFFQIVEGAKNTAEAMEALIAPNLFTNWTGFNWPDKPPGGGQNANYQIQWGSSTAPPIISPFSFVAYGYGSCTGWSTLLTFVARSVGIPARQVGTPCWNSGFFEGLAVNNPNVSKCWHGGDIQHGTVGGGFLNNHNWVEFWDSELGEWEFINVPPGTKTPNGGLCGASFDPQKGCGWAKMTGCNGVKGGPGAASRDHEIFAVTWSDETSFKPAIDGGDFVNVENMTLSNGDPVSHLVWSPNLRSPLGKLITRQDLRLINRTEFYRCKD
;
A
#
# COMPACT_ATOMS: atom_id res chain seq x y z
N VAL A 1 26.31 -20.23 75.14
CA VAL A 1 27.33 -21.31 75.10
C VAL A 1 26.68 -22.55 74.49
N ILE A 2 27.04 -22.86 73.24
CA ILE A 2 27.19 -24.19 72.59
C ILE A 2 26.15 -25.31 72.85
N PHE A 3 25.40 -25.62 71.77
CA PHE A 3 24.92 -26.92 71.22
C PHE A 3 24.15 -27.97 72.05
N ARG A 4 22.94 -28.38 71.57
CA ARG A 4 22.71 -29.64 70.80
C ARG A 4 21.22 -29.93 70.46
N ASP A 5 21.00 -30.29 69.20
CA ASP A 5 20.05 -31.26 68.59
C ASP A 5 18.61 -31.46 69.11
N ARG A 6 17.62 -31.35 68.18
CA ARG A 6 16.91 -32.51 67.60
C ARG A 6 15.94 -32.15 66.46
N MET A 7 15.91 -33.07 65.49
CA MET A 7 15.07 -33.22 64.29
C MET A 7 13.57 -32.89 64.44
N SER A 8 12.95 -32.35 63.38
CA SER A 8 11.63 -32.80 62.88
C SER A 8 11.24 -32.14 61.53
N LEU A 9 11.14 -32.98 60.49
CA LEU A 9 10.20 -32.96 59.36
C LEU A 9 10.12 -31.72 58.43
N LEU A 10 10.91 -31.75 57.34
CA LEU A 10 10.56 -31.07 56.08
C LEU A 10 9.41 -31.81 55.38
N ARG A 11 8.31 -31.11 55.12
CA ARG A 11 7.34 -31.50 54.08
C ARG A 11 7.86 -31.03 52.72
N LEU A 12 7.98 -31.95 51.78
CA LEU A 12 8.11 -31.67 50.35
C LEU A 12 6.88 -30.87 49.88
N SER A 13 7.11 -29.68 49.34
CA SER A 13 6.22 -29.07 48.35
C SER A 13 7.02 -28.85 47.08
N CYS A 14 6.69 -29.59 46.03
CA CYS A 14 7.19 -29.39 44.68
C CYS A 14 6.90 -27.96 44.22
N LEU A 15 7.88 -27.07 44.34
CA LEU A 15 7.92 -25.85 43.55
C LEU A 15 8.42 -26.25 42.16
N GLY A 16 7.46 -26.47 41.27
CA GLY A 16 7.73 -26.47 39.84
C GLY A 16 8.45 -25.18 39.49
N THR A 17 9.65 -25.32 38.94
CA THR A 17 10.42 -24.22 38.39
C THR A 17 9.60 -23.63 37.25
N ILE A 18 8.90 -22.52 37.51
CA ILE A 18 8.41 -21.66 36.44
C ILE A 18 9.68 -21.12 35.78
N VAL A 19 10.07 -21.76 34.67
CA VAL A 19 10.98 -21.14 33.72
C VAL A 19 10.21 -19.94 33.18
N LEU A 20 10.50 -18.76 33.73
CA LEU A 20 10.27 -17.51 33.04
C LEU A 20 11.05 -17.62 31.73
N VAL A 21 10.34 -17.99 30.66
CA VAL A 21 10.86 -17.85 29.30
C VAL A 21 11.16 -16.37 29.15
N ALA A 22 12.45 -16.04 29.18
CA ALA A 22 12.92 -14.71 28.83
C ALA A 22 12.27 -14.34 27.50
N SER A 23 11.56 -13.21 27.49
CA SER A 23 10.93 -12.65 26.30
C SER A 23 12.01 -12.49 25.22
N GLY A 24 12.10 -13.49 24.34
CA GLY A 24 12.98 -13.44 23.17
C GLY A 24 12.64 -12.21 22.34
N ALA A 25 13.63 -11.70 21.61
CA ALA A 25 13.37 -10.66 20.63
C ALA A 25 12.18 -11.09 19.75
N PRO A 26 11.29 -10.14 19.39
CA PRO A 26 10.18 -10.39 18.47
C PRO A 26 10.67 -11.19 17.26
N GLU A 27 9.96 -12.27 16.92
CA GLU A 27 10.44 -13.29 15.96
C GLU A 27 10.90 -12.68 14.63
N TRP A 28 10.24 -11.61 14.20
CA TRP A 28 10.54 -10.87 12.97
C TRP A 28 11.95 -10.24 12.92
N LYS A 29 12.53 -9.85 14.07
CA LYS A 29 13.88 -9.27 14.11
C LYS A 29 14.92 -10.29 13.70
N ASN A 30 14.73 -11.56 14.09
CA ASN A 30 15.60 -12.65 13.68
C ASN A 30 15.49 -12.94 12.18
N TRP A 31 14.33 -12.69 11.56
CA TRP A 31 14.10 -12.94 10.13
C TRP A 31 14.81 -11.94 9.21
N ILE A 32 15.13 -10.74 9.71
CA ILE A 32 15.89 -9.72 8.98
C ILE A 32 17.37 -9.69 9.37
N ARG A 33 17.83 -10.65 10.16
CA ARG A 33 19.25 -10.73 10.55
C ARG A 33 20.11 -10.91 9.30
N GLY A 34 21.12 -10.05 9.15
CA GLY A 34 21.98 -10.04 7.95
C GLY A 34 21.39 -9.27 6.76
N PHE A 35 20.17 -8.73 6.86
CA PHE A 35 19.63 -7.87 5.82
C PHE A 35 20.49 -6.59 5.65
N GLY A 36 20.90 -6.33 4.40
CA GLY A 36 21.81 -5.23 4.06
C GLY A 36 23.31 -5.58 4.12
N HIS A 37 23.67 -6.83 4.46
CA HIS A 37 25.02 -7.37 4.32
C HIS A 37 25.16 -8.17 3.02
N ASP A 38 26.40 -8.54 2.66
CA ASP A 38 26.73 -9.28 1.44
C ASP A 38 25.98 -10.61 1.29
N VAL A 39 25.48 -11.18 2.40
CA VAL A 39 24.68 -12.40 2.43
C VAL A 39 23.46 -12.19 3.31
N TYR A 40 22.28 -12.23 2.70
CA TYR A 40 21.00 -12.31 3.38
C TYR A 40 20.30 -13.62 3.00
N LEU A 41 19.76 -14.31 4.00
CA LEU A 41 19.03 -15.56 3.87
C LEU A 41 17.58 -15.36 4.31
N TYR A 42 16.63 -15.98 3.61
CA TYR A 42 15.26 -16.03 4.11
C TYR A 42 15.17 -16.90 5.38
N PRO A 43 14.16 -16.68 6.25
CA PRO A 43 13.85 -17.59 7.34
C PRO A 43 13.70 -19.05 6.86
N GLY A 44 14.06 -20.02 7.72
CA GLY A 44 13.98 -21.46 7.40
C GLY A 44 12.63 -21.88 6.83
N TRP A 45 11.54 -21.45 7.47
CA TRP A 45 10.18 -21.78 7.05
C TRP A 45 9.81 -21.20 5.67
N ILE A 46 10.28 -19.99 5.32
CA ILE A 46 10.08 -19.42 3.97
C ILE A 46 10.81 -20.27 2.93
N ARG A 47 12.06 -20.67 3.22
CA ARG A 47 12.85 -21.49 2.29
C ARG A 47 12.20 -22.85 2.06
N GLU A 48 11.64 -23.45 3.11
CA GLU A 48 10.87 -24.69 3.00
C GLU A 48 9.63 -24.52 2.12
N GLU A 49 8.85 -23.44 2.29
CA GLU A 49 7.69 -23.16 1.44
C GLU A 49 8.09 -22.91 -0.02
N MET A 50 9.15 -22.12 -0.22
CA MET A 50 9.64 -21.75 -1.54
C MET A 50 10.17 -22.96 -2.30
N ASN A 51 10.94 -23.82 -1.65
CA ASN A 51 11.48 -25.05 -2.25
C ASN A 51 10.39 -26.08 -2.57
N ALA A 52 9.28 -26.06 -1.81
CA ALA A 52 8.16 -26.94 -2.04
C ALA A 52 7.23 -26.47 -3.16
N CYS A 53 7.32 -25.20 -3.58
CA CYS A 53 6.41 -24.63 -4.56
C CYS A 53 6.90 -24.85 -6.00
N GLU A 54 6.15 -25.66 -6.75
CA GLU A 54 6.38 -25.90 -8.16
C GLU A 54 5.32 -25.22 -9.01
N CYS A 55 5.72 -24.29 -9.88
CA CYS A 55 4.82 -23.58 -10.79
C CYS A 55 5.01 -24.03 -12.25
N LYS A 56 3.91 -24.28 -12.95
CA LYS A 56 3.84 -24.46 -14.40
C LYS A 56 3.22 -23.22 -15.01
N VAL A 57 4.00 -22.51 -15.83
CA VAL A 57 3.57 -21.31 -16.56
C VAL A 57 3.48 -21.68 -18.04
N ALA A 58 2.29 -22.10 -18.47
CA ALA A 58 1.99 -22.43 -19.86
C ALA A 58 0.77 -21.59 -20.32
N GLU A 59 -0.16 -22.18 -21.09
CA GLU A 59 -1.44 -21.52 -21.43
C GLU A 59 -2.28 -21.23 -20.18
N THR A 60 -2.15 -22.07 -19.15
CA THR A 60 -2.65 -21.83 -17.80
C THR A 60 -1.48 -21.76 -16.82
N ILE A 61 -1.65 -20.94 -15.79
CA ILE A 61 -0.71 -20.84 -14.66
C ILE A 61 -1.24 -21.73 -13.56
N GLU A 62 -0.41 -22.59 -12.99
CA GLU A 62 -0.78 -23.46 -11.86
C GLU A 62 0.46 -23.62 -10.98
N CYS A 63 0.31 -23.46 -9.67
CA CYS A 63 1.38 -23.76 -8.73
C CYS A 63 0.91 -24.79 -7.70
N VAL A 64 1.78 -25.74 -7.39
CA VAL A 64 1.49 -26.83 -6.46
C VAL A 64 2.51 -26.80 -5.33
N ASP A 65 2.01 -26.83 -4.10
CA ASP A 65 2.82 -27.10 -2.92
C ASP A 65 3.00 -28.62 -2.78
N THR A 66 4.23 -29.08 -2.98
CA THR A 66 4.59 -30.52 -2.97
C THR A 66 4.63 -31.12 -1.56
N ARG A 67 4.50 -30.31 -0.50
CA ARG A 67 4.39 -30.82 0.87
C ARG A 67 3.07 -31.60 0.97
N SER A 68 3.18 -32.89 1.28
CA SER A 68 2.07 -33.87 1.44
C SER A 68 1.01 -33.51 2.49
N TRP A 69 1.17 -32.37 3.15
CA TRP A 69 0.22 -31.76 4.06
C TRP A 69 -0.38 -30.54 3.38
N VAL A 70 -1.32 -30.76 2.47
CA VAL A 70 -2.36 -29.76 2.23
C VAL A 70 -2.91 -29.43 3.61
N ARG A 71 -2.76 -28.20 4.09
CA ARG A 71 -3.55 -27.72 5.22
C ARG A 71 -5.02 -27.74 4.77
N THR A 72 -5.65 -28.90 4.88
CA THR A 72 -7.07 -29.06 5.14
C THR A 72 -7.30 -28.35 6.48
N GLY A 73 -7.50 -27.03 6.42
CA GLY A 73 -7.59 -26.17 7.60
C GLY A 73 -6.73 -24.91 7.59
N SER A 74 -6.16 -24.46 6.45
CA SER A 74 -5.79 -23.05 6.36
C SER A 74 -7.10 -22.27 6.45
N SER A 75 -7.36 -21.61 7.58
CA SER A 75 -8.43 -20.62 7.65
C SER A 75 -8.36 -19.71 6.43
N ASP A 76 -9.50 -19.27 5.87
CA ASP A 76 -9.57 -18.25 4.81
C ASP A 76 -8.78 -16.96 5.11
N ALA A 77 -8.18 -16.84 6.30
CA ALA A 77 -7.30 -15.76 6.69
C ALA A 77 -5.85 -15.89 6.18
N PHE A 78 -5.24 -17.07 6.01
CA PHE A 78 -3.79 -17.17 5.73
C PHE A 78 -3.48 -17.69 4.32
N ILE A 79 -2.50 -17.05 3.68
CA ILE A 79 -1.99 -17.38 2.33
C ILE A 79 -0.55 -17.88 2.45
N GLY A 80 -0.22 -18.98 1.79
CA GLY A 80 1.15 -19.53 1.74
C GLY A 80 1.98 -18.99 0.57
N PHE A 81 3.26 -19.37 0.50
CA PHE A 81 4.16 -18.94 -0.57
C PHE A 81 3.64 -19.33 -1.96
N CYS A 82 3.23 -20.59 -2.13
CA CYS A 82 2.86 -21.10 -3.45
C CYS A 82 1.58 -20.49 -3.99
N GLU A 83 0.60 -20.30 -3.12
CA GLU A 83 -0.64 -19.60 -3.43
C GLU A 83 -0.40 -18.13 -3.77
N SER A 84 0.46 -17.44 -3.00
CA SER A 84 0.86 -16.06 -3.30
C SER A 84 1.55 -15.95 -4.67
N LYS A 85 2.42 -16.91 -4.99
CA LYS A 85 3.13 -16.97 -6.27
C LYS A 85 2.17 -17.20 -7.43
N GLU A 86 1.27 -18.18 -7.31
CA GLU A 86 0.26 -18.45 -8.32
C GLU A 86 -0.61 -17.22 -8.57
N TRP A 87 -1.10 -16.60 -7.50
CA TRP A 87 -1.95 -15.44 -7.60
C TRP A 87 -1.24 -14.30 -8.33
N LEU A 88 0.00 -13.96 -7.95
CA LEU A 88 0.77 -12.92 -8.64
C LEU A 88 1.04 -13.27 -10.10
N LEU A 89 1.41 -14.52 -10.40
CA LEU A 89 1.63 -14.98 -11.78
C LEU A 89 0.37 -14.82 -12.66
N ARG A 90 -0.82 -15.07 -12.10
CA ARG A 90 -2.10 -14.90 -12.80
C ARG A 90 -2.51 -13.44 -13.00
N HIS A 91 -2.12 -12.55 -12.08
CA HIS A 91 -2.62 -11.17 -12.06
C HIS A 91 -1.62 -10.12 -12.52
N MET A 92 -0.32 -10.45 -12.58
CA MET A 92 0.70 -9.48 -12.98
C MET A 92 0.65 -9.16 -14.49
N PRO A 93 1.11 -7.96 -14.87
CA PRO A 93 1.28 -7.61 -16.28
C PRO A 93 2.20 -8.60 -17.01
N LYS A 94 1.88 -8.90 -18.27
CA LYS A 94 2.67 -9.83 -19.12
C LYS A 94 4.17 -9.51 -19.19
N PHE A 95 4.56 -8.24 -19.07
CA PHE A 95 5.97 -7.87 -19.11
C PHE A 95 6.72 -8.31 -17.85
N ASP A 96 6.06 -8.30 -16.69
CA ASP A 96 6.65 -8.70 -15.40
C ASP A 96 6.91 -10.22 -15.36
N LEU A 97 6.16 -11.03 -16.15
CA LEU A 97 6.43 -12.47 -16.31
C LEU A 97 7.80 -12.78 -16.91
N ASN A 98 8.39 -11.82 -17.63
CA ASN A 98 9.65 -11.99 -18.34
C ASN A 98 10.83 -11.28 -17.66
N TYR A 99 10.55 -10.22 -16.92
CA TYR A 99 11.60 -9.43 -16.27
C TYR A 99 11.11 -8.79 -14.97
N LEU A 100 11.81 -9.13 -13.90
CA LEU A 100 11.74 -8.44 -12.61
C LEU A 100 13.16 -8.21 -12.09
N PRO A 101 13.40 -7.14 -11.32
CA PRO A 101 14.65 -6.92 -10.61
C PRO A 101 15.11 -8.15 -9.82
N PRO A 102 16.42 -8.31 -9.58
CA PRO A 102 16.94 -9.43 -8.79
C PRO A 102 16.50 -9.38 -7.33
N SER A 103 16.58 -10.54 -6.69
CA SER A 103 16.36 -10.70 -5.24
C SER A 103 17.48 -10.05 -4.43
N VAL A 104 17.17 -9.61 -3.19
CA VAL A 104 18.16 -9.20 -2.18
C VAL A 104 18.68 -10.38 -1.35
N SER A 105 17.98 -11.50 -1.33
CA SER A 105 18.44 -12.77 -0.73
C SER A 105 19.16 -13.62 -1.77
N ILE A 106 20.12 -14.43 -1.31
CA ILE A 106 20.90 -15.32 -2.18
C ILE A 106 20.10 -16.52 -2.70
N GLU A 107 18.98 -16.86 -2.07
CA GLU A 107 18.09 -17.96 -2.44
C GLU A 107 17.00 -17.52 -3.42
N GLY A 108 16.61 -16.25 -3.38
CA GLY A 108 15.61 -15.70 -4.27
C GLY A 108 16.14 -15.51 -5.70
N THR A 109 15.26 -15.71 -6.67
CA THR A 109 15.58 -15.56 -8.10
C THR A 109 15.32 -14.14 -8.60
N SER A 110 14.29 -13.49 -8.04
CA SER A 110 13.87 -12.13 -8.40
C SER A 110 13.18 -11.46 -7.23
N MET A 111 12.86 -10.16 -7.36
CA MET A 111 12.08 -9.41 -6.39
C MET A 111 10.69 -9.99 -6.15
N LEU A 112 10.19 -10.90 -7.01
CA LEU A 112 8.94 -11.61 -6.77
C LEU A 112 9.06 -12.48 -5.50
N ASP A 113 10.17 -13.20 -5.34
CA ASP A 113 10.41 -14.07 -4.19
C ASP A 113 10.54 -13.24 -2.91
N ASP A 114 11.26 -12.11 -2.97
CA ASP A 114 11.32 -11.15 -1.86
C ASP A 114 9.95 -10.57 -1.51
N ASN A 115 9.18 -10.18 -2.52
CA ASN A 115 7.85 -9.62 -2.32
C ASN A 115 6.95 -10.61 -1.57
N ILE A 116 6.96 -11.88 -1.97
CA ILE A 116 6.19 -12.94 -1.30
C ILE A 116 6.76 -13.22 0.10
N ALA A 117 8.08 -13.39 0.23
CA ALA A 117 8.72 -13.70 1.50
C ALA A 117 8.41 -12.64 2.57
N PHE A 118 8.58 -11.36 2.23
CA PHE A 118 8.32 -10.26 3.16
C PHE A 118 6.82 -10.00 3.39
N PHE A 119 5.95 -10.32 2.42
CA PHE A 119 4.51 -10.37 2.65
C PHE A 119 4.14 -11.41 3.71
N LEU A 120 4.67 -12.63 3.59
CA LEU A 120 4.41 -13.72 4.54
C LEU A 120 4.99 -13.42 5.92
N MET A 121 6.17 -12.80 5.99
CA MET A 121 6.76 -12.34 7.26
C MET A 121 5.86 -11.30 7.93
N ALA A 122 5.39 -10.28 7.20
CA ALA A 122 4.44 -9.30 7.76
C ALA A 122 3.13 -9.96 8.20
N GLN A 123 2.59 -10.87 7.41
CA GLN A 123 1.38 -11.64 7.74
C GLN A 123 1.56 -12.45 9.03
N ASN A 124 2.69 -13.12 9.21
CA ASN A 124 2.93 -13.98 10.37
C ASN A 124 3.26 -13.18 11.65
N ALA A 125 3.90 -12.02 11.51
CA ALA A 125 4.26 -11.19 12.67
C ALA A 125 3.15 -10.22 13.12
N SER A 126 2.18 -9.90 12.26
CA SER A 126 1.12 -8.91 12.57
C SER A 126 -0.04 -9.55 13.32
N LYS A 127 -0.45 -8.95 14.44
CA LYS A 127 -1.57 -9.44 15.26
C LYS A 127 -2.93 -9.34 14.57
N PHE A 128 -3.09 -8.34 13.70
CA PHE A 128 -4.31 -8.05 12.94
C PHE A 128 -4.43 -8.86 11.65
N SER A 129 -3.38 -9.61 11.26
CA SER A 129 -3.43 -10.35 10.00
C SER A 129 -4.55 -11.39 9.91
N PRO A 130 -4.91 -12.13 10.99
CA PRO A 130 -6.04 -13.06 10.96
C PRO A 130 -7.39 -12.42 10.64
N ASP A 131 -7.56 -11.13 10.95
CA ASP A 131 -8.82 -10.40 10.77
C ASP A 131 -8.99 -9.84 9.35
N ILE A 132 -7.95 -9.95 8.51
CA ILE A 132 -7.99 -9.48 7.13
C ILE A 132 -8.42 -10.64 6.21
N PRO A 133 -9.52 -10.50 5.46
CA PRO A 133 -9.92 -11.49 4.45
C PRO A 133 -8.82 -11.74 3.41
N LYS A 134 -8.61 -13.01 3.03
CA LYS A 134 -7.61 -13.39 2.01
C LYS A 134 -7.64 -12.58 0.72
N HIS A 135 -8.82 -12.36 0.13
CA HIS A 135 -8.92 -11.57 -1.10
C HIS A 135 -8.36 -10.14 -0.96
N LEU A 136 -8.46 -9.52 0.23
CA LEU A 136 -7.84 -8.22 0.49
C LEU A 136 -6.33 -8.31 0.63
N LYS A 137 -5.82 -9.40 1.19
CA LYS A 137 -4.38 -9.65 1.26
C LYS A 137 -3.79 -9.79 -0.13
N GLU A 138 -4.42 -10.61 -0.97
CA GLU A 138 -4.03 -10.85 -2.36
C GLU A 138 -4.06 -9.55 -3.18
N ALA A 139 -5.15 -8.79 -3.10
CA ALA A 139 -5.34 -7.62 -3.95
C ALA A 139 -4.69 -6.32 -3.43
N TYR A 140 -4.42 -6.21 -2.13
CA TYR A 140 -4.04 -4.93 -1.52
C TYR A 140 -2.88 -4.98 -0.53
N ILE A 141 -2.31 -6.15 -0.22
CA ILE A 141 -1.04 -6.26 0.54
C ILE A 141 0.05 -6.88 -0.32
N LEU A 142 -0.22 -8.06 -0.89
CA LEU A 142 0.70 -8.86 -1.68
C LEU A 142 1.27 -8.14 -2.92
N PRO A 143 0.54 -7.28 -3.64
CA PRO A 143 1.05 -6.74 -4.89
C PRO A 143 2.29 -5.87 -4.73
N TYR A 144 3.29 -6.09 -5.59
CA TYR A 144 4.56 -5.37 -5.61
C TYR A 144 4.48 -4.03 -6.35
N ALA A 145 3.36 -3.72 -6.98
CA ALA A 145 3.13 -2.47 -7.69
C ALA A 145 1.70 -1.94 -7.44
N SER A 146 1.48 -0.66 -7.75
CA SER A 146 0.17 -0.01 -7.76
C SER A 146 -0.23 0.28 -9.19
N TYR A 147 0.48 1.17 -9.88
CA TYR A 147 0.17 1.54 -11.25
C TYR A 147 1.41 1.33 -12.13
N HIS A 148 1.95 2.41 -12.69
CA HIS A 148 2.93 2.41 -13.76
C HIS A 148 4.37 2.64 -13.31
N GLU A 149 4.63 2.63 -12.01
CA GLU A 149 5.97 2.87 -11.48
C GLU A 149 6.97 1.79 -11.92
N ALA A 150 8.24 2.21 -12.04
CA ALA A 150 9.33 1.29 -12.31
C ALA A 150 9.38 0.21 -11.23
N ARG A 151 9.62 -1.04 -11.64
CA ARG A 151 9.74 -2.16 -10.70
C ARG A 151 11.01 -1.98 -9.89
N VAL A 152 10.82 -1.80 -8.58
CA VAL A 152 11.89 -1.66 -7.59
C VAL A 152 11.61 -2.59 -6.44
N ASN A 153 12.66 -3.24 -5.92
CA ASN A 153 12.53 -4.21 -4.84
C ASN A 153 12.38 -3.49 -3.47
N TRP A 154 11.22 -2.87 -3.24
CA TRP A 154 10.98 -1.97 -2.11
C TRP A 154 10.62 -2.68 -0.81
N ARG A 155 9.92 -3.82 -0.89
CA ARG A 155 9.30 -4.46 0.27
C ARG A 155 10.30 -4.84 1.36
N PRO A 156 11.46 -5.44 1.07
CA PRO A 156 12.43 -5.80 2.10
C PRO A 156 12.87 -4.63 2.97
N LEU A 157 13.24 -3.52 2.34
CA LEU A 157 13.72 -2.33 3.05
C LEU A 157 12.60 -1.67 3.85
N PHE A 158 11.39 -1.59 3.29
CA PHE A 158 10.26 -0.96 3.97
C PHE A 158 9.80 -1.80 5.16
N PHE A 159 9.71 -3.12 5.03
CA PHE A 159 9.43 -4.01 6.17
C PHE A 159 10.48 -3.82 7.27
N ALA A 160 11.77 -3.90 6.94
CA ALA A 160 12.86 -3.77 7.92
C ALA A 160 12.79 -2.42 8.66
N LYS A 161 12.53 -1.32 7.95
CA LYS A 161 12.45 0.03 8.53
C LYS A 161 11.20 0.25 9.37
N PHE A 162 10.03 -0.17 8.89
CA PHE A 162 8.74 0.30 9.41
C PHE A 162 7.98 -0.74 10.24
N PHE A 163 8.30 -2.03 10.15
CA PHE A 163 7.57 -3.04 10.92
C PHE A 163 7.71 -2.84 12.44
N GLN A 164 8.87 -2.40 12.92
CA GLN A 164 9.09 -2.07 14.34
C GLN A 164 8.12 -1.02 14.90
N ILE A 165 7.53 -0.17 14.03
CA ILE A 165 6.60 0.89 14.42
C ILE A 165 5.23 0.31 14.72
N VAL A 166 4.84 -0.75 14.00
CA VAL A 166 3.52 -1.37 14.08
C VAL A 166 3.50 -2.70 14.85
N GLU A 167 4.66 -3.19 15.29
CA GLU A 167 4.81 -4.47 16.00
C GLU A 167 3.81 -4.66 17.16
N GLY A 168 3.47 -3.56 17.85
CA GLY A 168 2.55 -3.55 18.98
C GLY A 168 1.06 -3.52 18.60
N ALA A 169 0.73 -3.06 17.39
CA ALA A 169 -0.63 -2.72 16.97
C ALA A 169 -1.56 -3.96 16.94
N LYS A 170 -2.81 -3.75 17.33
CA LYS A 170 -3.82 -4.82 17.46
C LYS A 170 -4.71 -4.96 16.23
N ASN A 171 -4.96 -3.86 15.53
CA ASN A 171 -5.76 -3.75 14.31
C ASN A 171 -4.99 -2.90 13.28
N THR A 172 -5.48 -2.85 12.04
CA THR A 172 -4.84 -2.06 10.98
C THR A 172 -4.95 -0.55 11.20
N ALA A 173 -5.99 -0.07 11.90
CA ALA A 173 -6.15 1.35 12.23
C ALA A 173 -5.03 1.83 13.16
N GLU A 174 -4.80 1.18 14.31
CA GLU A 174 -3.69 1.45 15.23
C GLU A 174 -2.33 1.40 14.50
N ALA A 175 -2.16 0.43 13.60
CA ALA A 175 -0.95 0.30 12.80
C ALA A 175 -0.77 1.49 11.84
N MET A 176 -1.83 1.90 11.15
CA MET A 176 -1.82 3.03 10.23
C MET A 176 -1.61 4.36 10.98
N GLU A 177 -2.26 4.57 12.12
CA GLU A 177 -2.06 5.73 12.99
C GLU A 177 -0.59 5.88 13.44
N ALA A 178 0.06 4.77 13.77
CA ALA A 178 1.47 4.75 14.13
C ALA A 178 2.38 5.11 12.92
N LEU A 179 2.03 4.63 11.72
CA LEU A 179 2.75 4.96 10.48
C LEU A 179 2.58 6.41 10.05
N ILE A 180 1.39 6.99 10.20
CA ILE A 180 1.13 8.37 9.77
C ILE A 180 1.48 9.41 10.83
N ALA A 181 2.13 8.99 11.93
CA ALA A 181 2.61 9.89 12.94
C ALA A 181 3.49 11.00 12.33
N PRO A 182 3.39 12.25 12.83
CA PRO A 182 4.10 13.38 12.25
C PRO A 182 5.59 13.13 12.06
N ASN A 183 6.11 13.55 10.90
CA ASN A 183 7.52 13.49 10.52
C ASN A 183 8.12 12.07 10.38
N LEU A 184 7.32 11.01 10.46
CA LEU A 184 7.84 9.64 10.28
C LEU A 184 8.45 9.45 8.89
N PHE A 185 7.73 9.85 7.86
CA PHE A 185 8.20 9.70 6.49
C PHE A 185 9.13 10.82 6.04
N THR A 186 9.11 11.97 6.71
CA THR A 186 10.01 13.07 6.37
C THR A 186 11.43 12.68 6.77
N ASN A 187 11.68 12.16 7.97
CA ASN A 187 13.03 11.84 8.44
C ASN A 187 13.56 10.47 7.97
N TRP A 188 13.73 10.31 6.66
CA TRP A 188 14.08 9.03 6.01
C TRP A 188 15.34 8.34 6.57
N THR A 189 16.40 9.10 6.88
CA THR A 189 17.65 8.57 7.45
C THR A 189 17.60 8.37 8.97
N GLY A 190 16.63 8.99 9.65
CA GLY A 190 16.42 8.82 11.08
C GLY A 190 15.83 7.46 11.47
N PHE A 191 15.03 6.85 10.58
CA PHE A 191 14.39 5.56 10.84
C PHE A 191 15.24 4.39 10.33
N ASN A 192 15.97 3.74 11.25
CA ASN A 192 16.85 2.60 10.97
C ASN A 192 16.28 1.30 11.53
N TRP A 193 16.66 0.16 10.96
CA TRP A 193 16.27 -1.17 11.46
C TRP A 193 17.31 -1.71 12.47
N PRO A 194 16.92 -2.62 13.40
CA PRO A 194 17.78 -3.07 14.51
C PRO A 194 19.17 -3.59 14.11
N ASP A 195 19.29 -4.23 12.95
CA ASP A 195 20.53 -4.86 12.46
C ASP A 195 21.14 -4.14 11.24
N LYS A 196 20.91 -2.82 11.09
CA LYS A 196 21.50 -2.05 9.98
C LYS A 196 23.03 -2.09 10.04
N PRO A 197 23.73 -2.34 8.90
CA PRO A 197 25.18 -2.33 8.86
C PRO A 197 25.78 -1.01 9.40
N PRO A 198 26.80 -1.08 10.30
CA PRO A 198 27.49 0.09 10.81
C PRO A 198 28.24 0.80 9.67
N GLY A 199 28.22 2.13 9.68
CA GLY A 199 28.92 2.94 8.67
C GLY A 199 28.29 2.99 7.27
N GLY A 200 27.13 2.34 7.05
CA GLY A 200 26.40 2.34 5.76
C GLY A 200 25.73 3.68 5.41
N GLY A 201 26.52 4.75 5.34
CA GLY A 201 26.10 6.14 5.17
C GLY A 201 26.03 6.86 6.51
N GLN A 202 26.70 8.02 6.64
CA GLN A 202 26.39 8.93 7.73
C GLN A 202 24.90 9.28 7.60
N ASN A 203 24.15 9.22 8.71
CA ASN A 203 22.79 9.73 8.76
C ASN A 203 22.85 11.27 8.64
N ALA A 204 23.20 11.78 7.46
CA ALA A 204 22.91 13.15 7.12
C ALA A 204 21.40 13.30 7.28
N ASN A 205 20.96 14.36 7.94
CA ASN A 205 19.54 14.66 8.10
C ASN A 205 18.92 14.77 6.70
N TYR A 206 18.25 13.70 6.26
CA TYR A 206 17.64 13.64 4.94
C TYR A 206 16.13 13.68 5.13
N GLN A 207 15.55 14.82 4.77
CA GLN A 207 14.14 15.08 4.93
C GLN A 207 13.45 15.02 3.56
N ILE A 208 12.45 14.15 3.42
CA ILE A 208 11.55 14.15 2.27
C ILE A 208 10.57 15.32 2.44
N GLN A 209 10.42 16.14 1.39
CA GLN A 209 9.65 17.38 1.42
C GLN A 209 8.43 17.33 0.51
N TRP A 210 7.39 18.07 0.87
CA TRP A 210 6.29 18.34 -0.05
C TRP A 210 6.73 19.35 -1.12
N GLY A 211 6.45 19.04 -2.38
CA GLY A 211 6.56 19.98 -3.50
C GLY A 211 5.32 19.87 -4.38
N SER A 212 4.51 20.91 -4.44
CA SER A 212 3.32 20.92 -5.30
C SER A 212 3.73 20.81 -6.76
N SER A 213 3.07 19.93 -7.52
CA SER A 213 3.28 19.77 -8.96
C SER A 213 4.73 19.40 -9.36
N THR A 214 5.48 18.75 -8.47
CA THR A 214 6.90 18.39 -8.72
C THR A 214 7.16 16.89 -8.84
N ALA A 215 6.14 16.02 -8.69
CA ALA A 215 6.33 14.60 -8.93
C ALA A 215 6.54 14.35 -10.44
N PRO A 216 7.58 13.60 -10.85
CA PRO A 216 7.69 13.13 -12.22
C PRO A 216 6.45 12.32 -12.62
N PRO A 217 6.08 12.30 -13.91
CA PRO A 217 4.91 11.55 -14.38
C PRO A 217 4.93 10.07 -14.00
N ILE A 218 6.13 9.48 -13.89
CA ILE A 218 6.35 8.12 -13.39
C ILE A 218 7.26 8.22 -12.17
N ILE A 219 6.78 7.74 -11.02
CA ILE A 219 7.55 7.78 -9.78
C ILE A 219 7.40 6.47 -9.01
N SER A 220 8.53 5.83 -8.70
CA SER A 220 8.59 4.67 -7.80
C SER A 220 8.86 5.14 -6.36
N PRO A 221 8.58 4.33 -5.33
CA PRO A 221 8.87 4.71 -3.95
C PRO A 221 10.35 5.08 -3.73
N PHE A 222 11.29 4.37 -4.34
CA PHE A 222 12.72 4.68 -4.22
C PHE A 222 13.15 5.88 -5.07
N SER A 223 12.55 6.08 -6.24
CA SER A 223 12.78 7.31 -7.02
C SER A 223 12.32 8.53 -6.23
N PHE A 224 11.14 8.47 -5.60
CA PHE A 224 10.62 9.53 -4.75
C PHE A 224 11.54 9.84 -3.58
N VAL A 225 11.95 8.80 -2.85
CA VAL A 225 12.93 8.91 -1.78
C VAL A 225 14.26 9.47 -2.29
N ALA A 226 14.70 9.16 -3.51
CA ALA A 226 15.96 9.70 -4.05
C ALA A 226 15.86 11.18 -4.46
N TYR A 227 14.72 11.62 -5.00
CA TYR A 227 14.47 13.03 -5.30
C TYR A 227 14.41 13.88 -4.02
N GLY A 228 13.87 13.31 -2.94
CA GLY A 228 13.74 13.99 -1.64
C GLY A 228 12.59 15.00 -1.60
N TYR A 229 11.80 15.09 -2.65
CA TYR A 229 10.59 15.89 -2.71
C TYR A 229 9.61 15.34 -3.73
N GLY A 230 8.35 15.77 -3.64
CA GLY A 230 7.31 15.43 -4.60
C GLY A 230 5.92 15.83 -4.12
N SER A 231 4.94 15.66 -5.01
CA SER A 231 3.52 15.98 -4.79
C SER A 231 2.69 14.75 -4.38
N CYS A 232 1.37 14.85 -4.49
CA CYS A 232 0.39 13.85 -4.04
C CYS A 232 0.69 12.44 -4.54
N THR A 233 1.09 12.27 -5.81
CA THR A 233 1.41 10.95 -6.40
C THR A 233 2.61 10.28 -5.72
N GLY A 234 3.70 11.02 -5.48
CA GLY A 234 4.89 10.48 -4.81
C GLY A 234 4.62 10.07 -3.36
N TRP A 235 3.87 10.91 -2.64
CA TRP A 235 3.51 10.64 -1.25
C TRP A 235 2.50 9.50 -1.08
N SER A 236 1.47 9.44 -1.93
CA SER A 236 0.50 8.32 -1.92
C SER A 236 1.14 7.00 -2.31
N THR A 237 2.08 7.03 -3.27
CA THR A 237 2.95 5.90 -3.60
C THR A 237 3.71 5.43 -2.36
N LEU A 238 4.50 6.30 -1.74
CA LEU A 238 5.30 5.94 -0.57
C LEU A 238 4.44 5.33 0.54
N LEU A 239 3.38 6.01 0.94
CA LEU A 239 2.53 5.59 2.05
C LEU A 239 1.85 4.23 1.77
N THR A 240 1.36 4.02 0.55
CA THR A 240 0.76 2.73 0.15
C THR A 240 1.77 1.60 0.28
N PHE A 241 2.98 1.81 -0.23
CA PHE A 241 4.03 0.79 -0.18
C PHE A 241 4.52 0.53 1.25
N VAL A 242 4.61 1.56 2.10
CA VAL A 242 4.91 1.36 3.52
C VAL A 242 3.82 0.53 4.20
N ALA A 243 2.56 0.91 4.05
CA ALA A 243 1.43 0.20 4.65
C ALA A 243 1.42 -1.28 4.23
N ARG A 244 1.56 -1.56 2.92
CA ARG A 244 1.65 -2.93 2.38
C ARG A 244 2.85 -3.69 2.93
N SER A 245 3.99 -3.02 3.12
CA SER A 245 5.21 -3.66 3.63
C SER A 245 5.01 -4.23 5.04
N VAL A 246 4.11 -3.66 5.83
CA VAL A 246 3.85 -4.08 7.21
C VAL A 246 2.52 -4.81 7.39
N GLY A 247 1.89 -5.25 6.29
CA GLY A 247 0.69 -6.09 6.33
C GLY A 247 -0.65 -5.35 6.35
N ILE A 248 -0.67 -4.04 6.13
CA ILE A 248 -1.92 -3.26 6.05
C ILE A 248 -2.42 -3.28 4.59
N PRO A 249 -3.68 -3.70 4.33
CA PRO A 249 -4.27 -3.59 3.00
C PRO A 249 -4.40 -2.12 2.64
N ALA A 250 -3.73 -1.70 1.57
CA ALA A 250 -3.70 -0.31 1.15
C ALA A 250 -3.75 -0.16 -0.37
N ARG A 251 -4.37 0.92 -0.83
CA ARG A 251 -4.48 1.27 -2.24
C ARG A 251 -4.41 2.77 -2.46
N GLN A 252 -3.94 3.12 -3.64
CA GLN A 252 -3.92 4.50 -4.07
C GLN A 252 -5.25 4.87 -4.69
N VAL A 253 -5.72 6.07 -4.36
CA VAL A 253 -6.97 6.64 -4.85
C VAL A 253 -6.67 8.01 -5.42
N GLY A 254 -7.41 8.42 -6.43
CA GLY A 254 -7.27 9.78 -6.93
C GLY A 254 -8.37 10.21 -7.89
N THR A 255 -8.29 11.48 -8.22
CA THR A 255 -9.10 12.11 -9.25
C THR A 255 -8.20 12.95 -10.17
N PRO A 256 -8.49 12.96 -11.48
CA PRO A 256 -7.83 13.89 -12.39
C PRO A 256 -8.27 15.34 -12.19
N CYS A 257 -9.39 15.58 -11.49
CA CYS A 257 -9.99 16.90 -11.30
C CYS A 257 -10.25 17.23 -9.84
N TRP A 258 -9.21 17.59 -9.12
CA TRP A 258 -9.31 18.11 -7.78
C TRP A 258 -9.78 19.56 -7.78
N ASN A 259 -10.91 19.84 -7.13
CA ASN A 259 -11.35 21.20 -6.86
C ASN A 259 -10.60 21.75 -5.64
N SER A 260 -9.60 22.62 -5.90
CA SER A 260 -8.78 23.28 -4.89
C SER A 260 -9.50 24.41 -4.13
N GLY A 261 -10.77 24.68 -4.44
CA GLY A 261 -11.57 25.73 -3.80
C GLY A 261 -11.36 27.13 -4.39
N PHE A 262 -10.44 27.29 -5.36
CA PHE A 262 -10.28 28.53 -6.12
C PHE A 262 -11.39 28.73 -7.18
N PHE A 263 -12.24 27.72 -7.38
CA PHE A 263 -13.41 27.80 -8.20
C PHE A 263 -14.65 27.34 -7.41
N GLU A 264 -15.55 28.28 -7.12
CA GLU A 264 -16.88 27.98 -6.58
C GLU A 264 -17.81 27.55 -7.72
N GLY A 265 -18.00 26.25 -7.90
CA GLY A 265 -18.92 25.71 -8.90
C GLY A 265 -18.60 24.29 -9.33
N LEU A 266 -19.45 23.77 -10.22
CA LEU A 266 -19.22 22.52 -10.92
C LEU A 266 -18.17 22.70 -12.03
N ALA A 267 -17.19 21.82 -12.06
CA ALA A 267 -16.18 21.71 -13.09
C ALA A 267 -16.81 21.64 -14.51
N VAL A 268 -17.95 20.94 -14.68
CA VAL A 268 -18.68 20.89 -15.98
C VAL A 268 -19.21 22.25 -16.43
N ASN A 269 -19.48 23.15 -15.48
CA ASN A 269 -20.01 24.50 -15.73
C ASN A 269 -18.90 25.55 -15.86
N ASN A 270 -17.64 25.14 -15.82
CA ASN A 270 -16.51 26.05 -15.96
C ASN A 270 -15.95 25.96 -17.38
N PRO A 271 -16.07 27.03 -18.19
CA PRO A 271 -15.58 27.03 -19.58
C PRO A 271 -14.05 26.84 -19.67
N ASN A 272 -13.31 27.04 -18.58
CA ASN A 272 -11.86 26.83 -18.50
C ASN A 272 -11.47 25.39 -18.09
N VAL A 273 -12.43 24.47 -17.96
CA VAL A 273 -12.26 23.14 -17.33
C VAL A 273 -12.45 21.97 -18.28
N SER A 274 -12.62 22.23 -19.57
CA SER A 274 -12.63 21.19 -20.61
C SER A 274 -11.38 20.30 -20.67
N LYS A 275 -10.34 20.55 -19.85
CA LYS A 275 -9.01 19.93 -19.91
C LYS A 275 -8.42 19.47 -18.56
N CYS A 276 -9.21 19.02 -17.59
CA CYS A 276 -8.61 18.41 -16.38
C CYS A 276 -7.61 17.28 -16.68
N TRP A 277 -7.82 16.56 -17.77
CA TRP A 277 -7.00 15.41 -18.17
C TRP A 277 -5.62 15.77 -18.74
N HIS A 278 -5.29 17.07 -18.85
CA HIS A 278 -4.00 17.53 -19.40
C HIS A 278 -2.94 17.82 -18.33
N GLY A 279 -3.05 17.29 -17.11
CA GLY A 279 -1.96 17.33 -16.13
C GLY A 279 -1.40 18.74 -15.85
N GLY A 280 -2.26 19.76 -15.85
CA GLY A 280 -1.84 21.15 -15.68
C GLY A 280 -1.13 21.80 -16.88
N ASP A 281 -1.23 21.23 -18.09
CA ASP A 281 -0.70 21.86 -19.29
C ASP A 281 -1.50 23.11 -19.67
N ILE A 282 -0.84 24.26 -19.49
CA ILE A 282 -1.22 25.58 -19.99
C ILE A 282 -1.03 25.63 -21.50
N GLN A 283 -1.95 25.01 -22.26
CA GLN A 283 -2.11 25.42 -23.64
C GLN A 283 -2.57 26.88 -23.69
N HIS A 284 -1.67 27.77 -24.11
CA HIS A 284 -1.94 29.20 -24.33
C HIS A 284 -2.40 29.99 -23.10
N GLY A 285 -2.02 29.58 -21.89
CA GLY A 285 -2.28 30.34 -20.66
C GLY A 285 -3.76 30.50 -20.27
N THR A 286 -4.67 29.71 -20.87
CA THR A 286 -6.12 29.89 -20.76
C THR A 286 -6.87 28.68 -20.21
N VAL A 287 -6.22 27.52 -20.02
CA VAL A 287 -6.88 26.30 -19.56
C VAL A 287 -6.01 25.60 -18.51
N GLY A 288 -6.62 25.12 -17.41
CA GLY A 288 -5.92 24.29 -16.42
C GLY A 288 -4.89 24.99 -15.51
N GLY A 289 -5.02 26.31 -15.29
CA GLY A 289 -4.24 27.01 -14.24
C GLY A 289 -4.53 26.46 -12.83
N GLY A 290 -4.00 27.10 -11.77
CA GLY A 290 -4.11 26.66 -10.35
C GLY A 290 -5.53 26.44 -9.75
N PHE A 291 -6.56 26.43 -10.59
CA PHE A 291 -7.97 26.23 -10.30
C PHE A 291 -8.40 24.75 -10.23
N LEU A 292 -7.78 23.85 -11.02
CA LEU A 292 -8.02 22.40 -10.96
C LEU A 292 -6.71 21.66 -11.24
N ASN A 293 -6.29 20.83 -10.29
CA ASN A 293 -5.13 19.96 -10.41
C ASN A 293 -5.58 18.52 -10.22
N ASN A 294 -4.67 17.56 -10.30
CA ASN A 294 -4.95 16.23 -9.82
C ASN A 294 -4.71 16.10 -8.34
N HIS A 295 -5.34 15.10 -7.73
CA HIS A 295 -5.00 14.74 -6.37
C HIS A 295 -5.06 13.23 -6.17
N ASN A 296 -4.09 12.74 -5.39
CA ASN A 296 -3.99 11.36 -4.99
C ASN A 296 -3.90 11.28 -3.47
N TRP A 297 -4.47 10.22 -2.92
CA TRP A 297 -4.44 9.89 -1.49
C TRP A 297 -4.40 8.37 -1.33
N VAL A 298 -4.41 7.90 -0.09
CA VAL A 298 -4.37 6.47 0.23
C VAL A 298 -5.66 6.06 0.90
N GLU A 299 -6.22 4.93 0.50
CA GLU A 299 -7.20 4.19 1.28
C GLU A 299 -6.52 2.98 1.93
N PHE A 300 -6.91 2.66 3.16
CA PHE A 300 -6.51 1.43 3.84
C PHE A 300 -7.73 0.73 4.44
N TRP A 301 -7.64 -0.58 4.60
CA TRP A 301 -8.72 -1.36 5.21
C TRP A 301 -8.59 -1.34 6.73
N ASP A 302 -9.61 -0.84 7.43
CA ASP A 302 -9.76 -1.01 8.87
C ASP A 302 -10.30 -2.41 9.16
N SER A 303 -9.47 -3.25 9.79
CA SER A 303 -9.80 -4.63 10.12
C SER A 303 -10.83 -4.76 11.25
N GLU A 304 -10.97 -3.75 12.11
CA GLU A 304 -11.93 -3.74 13.22
C GLU A 304 -13.31 -3.28 12.73
N LEU A 305 -13.35 -2.24 11.90
CA LEU A 305 -14.61 -1.73 11.32
C LEU A 305 -15.08 -2.55 10.11
N GLY A 306 -14.16 -3.22 9.42
CA GLY A 306 -14.46 -3.94 8.19
C GLY A 306 -14.83 -3.00 7.03
N GLU A 307 -14.13 -1.87 6.92
CA GLU A 307 -14.37 -0.86 5.89
C GLU A 307 -13.08 -0.17 5.42
N TRP A 308 -13.17 0.53 4.29
CA TRP A 308 -12.07 1.35 3.77
C TRP A 308 -12.09 2.75 4.36
N GLU A 309 -11.00 3.14 5.00
CA GLU A 309 -10.74 4.49 5.47
C GLU A 309 -9.72 5.19 4.57
N PHE A 310 -9.70 6.53 4.57
CA PHE A 310 -8.77 7.31 3.76
C PHE A 310 -7.82 8.20 4.58
N ILE A 311 -6.60 8.35 4.06
CA ILE A 311 -5.56 9.25 4.56
C ILE A 311 -5.15 10.21 3.46
N ASN A 312 -5.32 11.51 3.72
CA ASN A 312 -4.78 12.53 2.84
C ASN A 312 -3.25 12.57 2.91
N VAL A 313 -2.58 12.94 1.82
CA VAL A 313 -1.12 12.99 1.74
C VAL A 313 -0.57 14.40 1.45
N PRO A 314 0.57 14.79 2.06
CA PRO A 314 1.23 14.08 3.16
C PRO A 314 0.31 14.05 4.40
N PRO A 315 0.40 13.01 5.25
CA PRO A 315 -0.48 12.92 6.42
C PRO A 315 -0.32 14.14 7.33
N GLY A 316 -1.36 14.97 7.38
CA GLY A 316 -1.43 16.15 8.26
C GLY A 316 -2.19 15.89 9.57
N THR A 317 -2.80 14.71 9.69
CA THR A 317 -3.60 14.27 10.83
C THR A 317 -3.27 12.82 11.14
N LYS A 318 -3.40 12.45 12.41
CA LYS A 318 -3.34 11.04 12.85
C LYS A 318 -4.69 10.35 12.71
N THR A 319 -5.77 11.11 12.58
CA THR A 319 -7.12 10.56 12.51
C THR A 319 -7.45 10.21 11.07
N PRO A 320 -7.77 8.94 10.76
CA PRO A 320 -8.32 8.55 9.47
C PRO A 320 -9.57 9.31 9.10
N ASN A 321 -9.89 9.33 7.82
CA ASN A 321 -11.04 10.04 7.24
C ASN A 321 -11.02 11.58 7.46
N GLY A 322 -9.90 12.11 7.99
CA GLY A 322 -9.69 13.53 8.24
C GLY A 322 -8.93 14.23 7.12
N GLY A 323 -9.12 15.55 7.02
CA GLY A 323 -8.31 16.46 6.21
C GLY A 323 -8.62 16.46 4.70
N LEU A 324 -8.86 15.29 4.08
CA LEU A 324 -9.17 15.21 2.64
C LEU A 324 -10.52 15.90 2.32
N CYS A 325 -11.54 15.65 3.15
CA CYS A 325 -12.89 16.18 3.00
C CYS A 325 -13.11 17.49 3.75
N GLY A 326 -12.01 18.19 4.09
CA GLY A 326 -12.06 19.39 4.91
C GLY A 326 -12.56 19.07 6.33
N ALA A 327 -13.59 19.78 6.78
CA ALA A 327 -14.12 19.67 8.13
C ALA A 327 -15.15 18.53 8.34
N SER A 328 -15.61 17.85 7.27
CA SER A 328 -16.65 16.82 7.39
C SER A 328 -16.54 15.72 6.33
N PHE A 329 -16.56 14.49 6.81
CA PHE A 329 -16.88 13.29 6.05
C PHE A 329 -18.03 12.57 6.77
N ASP A 330 -19.05 12.19 6.02
CA ASP A 330 -20.16 11.38 6.51
C ASP A 330 -20.24 10.11 5.63
N PRO A 331 -20.23 8.90 6.20
CA PRO A 331 -20.23 7.66 5.41
C PRO A 331 -21.44 7.49 4.48
N GLN A 332 -22.57 8.13 4.79
CA GLN A 332 -23.80 8.07 3.98
C GLN A 332 -23.94 9.26 3.03
N LYS A 333 -23.40 10.42 3.44
CA LYS A 333 -23.57 11.69 2.72
C LYS A 333 -22.31 12.15 1.97
N GLY A 334 -21.19 11.47 2.13
CA GLY A 334 -19.91 11.76 1.48
C GLY A 334 -19.20 13.00 2.06
N CYS A 335 -18.39 13.65 1.23
CA CYS A 335 -17.50 14.72 1.66
C CYS A 335 -18.14 16.11 1.60
N GLY A 336 -17.98 16.89 2.68
CA GLY A 336 -18.43 18.27 2.76
C GLY A 336 -19.93 18.46 3.03
N TRP A 337 -20.69 17.39 3.29
CA TRP A 337 -22.08 17.50 3.70
C TRP A 337 -22.19 18.14 5.09
N ALA A 338 -23.13 19.06 5.27
CA ALA A 338 -23.40 19.67 6.55
C ALA A 338 -24.91 19.81 6.81
N LYS A 339 -25.35 19.50 8.03
CA LYS A 339 -26.77 19.50 8.43
C LYS A 339 -27.53 20.80 8.11
N MET A 340 -26.85 21.95 8.11
CA MET A 340 -27.46 23.26 7.84
C MET A 340 -27.57 23.60 6.35
N THR A 341 -26.63 23.13 5.53
CA THR A 341 -26.54 23.54 4.12
C THR A 341 -26.77 22.40 3.14
N GLY A 342 -26.90 21.16 3.63
CA GLY A 342 -26.79 19.96 2.81
C GLY A 342 -25.51 20.00 1.98
N CYS A 343 -25.62 19.54 0.73
CA CYS A 343 -24.54 19.63 -0.25
C CYS A 343 -24.35 20.98 -0.92
N ASN A 344 -25.25 21.94 -0.70
CA ASN A 344 -25.14 23.28 -1.30
C ASN A 344 -23.93 24.07 -0.76
N GLY A 345 -23.41 23.68 0.41
CA GLY A 345 -22.23 24.30 1.03
C GLY A 345 -20.88 23.76 0.53
N VAL A 346 -20.86 22.76 -0.35
CA VAL A 346 -19.62 22.10 -0.81
C VAL A 346 -18.90 22.99 -1.82
N LYS A 347 -17.75 23.54 -1.42
CA LYS A 347 -16.95 24.48 -2.22
C LYS A 347 -15.65 23.91 -2.81
N GLY A 348 -15.25 22.69 -2.42
CA GLY A 348 -14.00 22.08 -2.86
C GLY A 348 -13.80 20.65 -2.36
N GLY A 349 -12.64 20.07 -2.65
CA GLY A 349 -12.29 18.71 -2.25
C GLY A 349 -13.03 17.62 -3.05
N PRO A 350 -13.02 16.37 -2.57
CA PRO A 350 -13.50 15.23 -3.35
C PRO A 350 -15.03 15.23 -3.48
N GLY A 351 -15.76 15.81 -2.51
CA GLY A 351 -17.21 15.98 -2.58
C GLY A 351 -17.66 16.95 -3.69
N ALA A 352 -16.84 17.97 -4.00
CA ALA A 352 -17.05 18.84 -5.15
C ALA A 352 -16.61 18.16 -6.45
N ALA A 353 -15.43 17.53 -6.45
CA ALA A 353 -14.85 16.88 -7.62
C ALA A 353 -15.77 15.81 -8.23
N SER A 354 -16.31 14.95 -7.37
CA SER A 354 -17.18 13.80 -7.71
C SER A 354 -18.55 14.15 -8.28
N ARG A 355 -18.91 15.44 -8.32
CA ARG A 355 -20.13 15.88 -9.00
C ARG A 355 -20.00 15.79 -10.52
N ASP A 356 -18.78 15.95 -11.04
CA ASP A 356 -18.53 16.00 -12.48
C ASP A 356 -17.41 15.07 -12.96
N HIS A 357 -16.61 14.51 -12.04
CA HIS A 357 -15.44 13.70 -12.38
C HIS A 357 -15.33 12.47 -11.51
N GLU A 358 -14.80 11.41 -12.08
CA GLU A 358 -14.66 10.16 -11.37
C GLU A 358 -13.51 10.20 -10.35
N ILE A 359 -13.69 9.42 -9.30
CA ILE A 359 -12.65 9.06 -8.34
C ILE A 359 -12.44 7.56 -8.48
N PHE A 360 -11.18 7.18 -8.67
CA PHE A 360 -10.82 5.79 -8.84
C PHE A 360 -9.79 5.35 -7.81
N ALA A 361 -9.95 4.13 -7.31
CA ALA A 361 -8.96 3.42 -6.53
C ALA A 361 -8.33 2.30 -7.36
N VAL A 362 -7.03 2.11 -7.22
CA VAL A 362 -6.33 1.00 -7.90
C VAL A 362 -6.63 -0.32 -7.22
N THR A 363 -6.83 -1.36 -8.04
CA THR A 363 -6.95 -2.75 -7.56
C THR A 363 -6.11 -3.70 -8.40
N TRP A 364 -5.71 -4.81 -7.78
CA TRP A 364 -5.18 -5.96 -8.50
C TRP A 364 -6.19 -7.10 -8.66
N SER A 365 -7.36 -7.00 -8.02
CA SER A 365 -8.48 -7.91 -8.28
C SER A 365 -8.84 -7.87 -9.77
N ASP A 366 -9.14 -9.01 -10.37
CA ASP A 366 -9.82 -9.07 -11.67
C ASP A 366 -11.35 -9.14 -11.48
N GLU A 367 -12.10 -9.14 -12.58
CA GLU A 367 -13.57 -9.23 -12.55
C GLU A 367 -14.09 -10.47 -11.81
N THR A 368 -13.30 -11.54 -11.72
CA THR A 368 -13.70 -12.81 -11.08
C THR A 368 -13.37 -12.85 -9.59
N SER A 369 -12.29 -12.20 -9.16
CA SER A 369 -11.87 -12.11 -7.76
C SER A 369 -12.46 -10.90 -7.03
N PHE A 370 -13.04 -9.96 -7.77
CA PHE A 370 -13.63 -8.74 -7.26
C PHE A 370 -14.90 -8.96 -6.43
N LYS A 371 -15.02 -8.20 -5.33
CA LYS A 371 -16.14 -8.24 -4.40
C LYS A 371 -16.64 -6.81 -4.13
N PRO A 372 -17.58 -6.27 -4.93
CA PRO A 372 -17.98 -4.86 -4.87
C PRO A 372 -18.30 -4.35 -3.46
N ALA A 373 -18.98 -5.16 -2.65
CA ALA A 373 -19.37 -4.82 -1.29
C ALA A 373 -18.17 -4.64 -0.33
N ILE A 374 -17.07 -5.36 -0.55
CA ILE A 374 -15.87 -5.30 0.29
C ILE A 374 -14.85 -4.34 -0.32
N ASP A 375 -14.68 -4.38 -1.64
CA ASP A 375 -13.81 -3.49 -2.39
C ASP A 375 -14.32 -2.04 -2.41
N GLY A 376 -15.60 -1.81 -2.09
CA GLY A 376 -16.18 -0.48 -1.88
C GLY A 376 -16.60 0.24 -3.17
N GLY A 377 -16.84 -0.46 -4.26
CA GLY A 377 -17.27 0.18 -5.51
C GLY A 377 -17.46 -0.82 -6.63
N ASP A 378 -17.67 -0.32 -7.84
CA ASP A 378 -17.76 -1.16 -9.04
C ASP A 378 -16.38 -1.31 -9.70
N PHE A 379 -16.13 -2.48 -10.29
CA PHE A 379 -14.92 -2.72 -11.07
C PHE A 379 -14.97 -1.90 -12.36
N VAL A 380 -13.84 -1.28 -12.70
CA VAL A 380 -13.67 -0.48 -13.90
C VAL A 380 -12.48 -1.03 -14.68
N ASN A 381 -12.77 -1.60 -15.84
CA ASN A 381 -11.76 -1.95 -16.82
C ASN A 381 -11.39 -0.70 -17.63
N VAL A 382 -10.16 -0.21 -17.47
CA VAL A 382 -9.71 1.00 -18.16
C VAL A 382 -9.28 0.76 -19.59
N GLU A 383 -9.17 -0.50 -20.04
CA GLU A 383 -8.71 -0.86 -21.39
C GLU A 383 -9.53 -0.16 -22.49
N ASN A 384 -10.82 0.07 -22.23
CA ASN A 384 -11.75 0.68 -23.18
C ASN A 384 -12.09 2.14 -22.86
N MET A 385 -11.47 2.74 -21.84
CA MET A 385 -11.72 4.14 -21.52
C MET A 385 -10.94 5.07 -22.46
N THR A 386 -11.54 6.21 -22.81
CA THR A 386 -10.91 7.26 -23.61
C THR A 386 -11.00 8.61 -22.91
N LEU A 387 -9.95 9.43 -23.05
CA LEU A 387 -9.94 10.85 -22.69
C LEU A 387 -10.90 11.64 -23.59
N SER A 388 -11.22 12.87 -23.19
CA SER A 388 -12.14 13.76 -23.93
C SER A 388 -11.65 14.14 -25.34
N ASN A 389 -10.36 14.00 -25.60
CA ASN A 389 -9.76 14.19 -26.93
C ASN A 389 -9.76 12.92 -27.80
N GLY A 390 -10.32 11.80 -27.31
CA GLY A 390 -10.37 10.51 -27.98
C GLY A 390 -9.14 9.61 -27.78
N ASP A 391 -8.12 10.07 -27.05
CA ASP A 391 -6.96 9.24 -26.73
C ASP A 391 -7.35 8.14 -25.73
N PRO A 392 -6.79 6.92 -25.82
CA PRO A 392 -7.03 5.89 -24.82
C PRO A 392 -6.53 6.36 -23.45
N VAL A 393 -7.28 6.03 -22.39
CA VAL A 393 -6.81 6.19 -21.02
C VAL A 393 -5.64 5.23 -20.83
N SER A 394 -4.46 5.81 -20.62
CA SER A 394 -3.33 5.01 -20.21
C SER A 394 -3.46 4.66 -18.73
N HIS A 395 -3.05 3.45 -18.35
CA HIS A 395 -2.74 3.07 -16.96
C HIS A 395 -1.85 4.11 -16.24
N LEU A 396 -1.05 4.82 -17.04
CA LEU A 396 -0.47 6.10 -16.71
C LEU A 396 -1.58 7.14 -16.80
N VAL A 397 -2.39 7.31 -15.76
CA VAL A 397 -3.47 8.34 -15.68
C VAL A 397 -2.96 9.78 -15.95
N TRP A 398 -1.67 9.94 -16.27
CA TRP A 398 -0.88 11.16 -16.37
C TRP A 398 -0.02 11.28 -17.65
N SER A 399 -0.06 10.33 -18.59
CA SER A 399 0.62 10.53 -19.88
C SER A 399 0.18 9.53 -20.98
N PRO A 400 -0.81 9.89 -21.82
CA PRO A 400 -1.15 9.11 -23.03
C PRO A 400 0.00 9.06 -24.06
N ASN A 401 1.05 9.87 -23.86
CA ASN A 401 2.15 10.05 -24.80
C ASN A 401 3.36 9.15 -24.55
N LEU A 402 3.36 8.34 -23.49
CA LEU A 402 4.53 7.52 -23.17
C LEU A 402 4.71 6.39 -24.19
N ARG A 403 5.98 6.21 -24.58
CA ARG A 403 6.40 5.24 -25.57
C ARG A 403 7.46 4.32 -24.96
N SER A 404 7.41 3.05 -25.34
CA SER A 404 8.52 2.12 -25.12
C SER A 404 9.80 2.63 -25.78
N PRO A 405 10.99 2.08 -25.43
CA PRO A 405 12.23 2.38 -26.14
C PRO A 405 12.18 2.11 -27.66
N LEU A 406 11.19 1.33 -28.12
CA LEU A 406 10.92 1.04 -29.53
C LEU A 406 9.93 2.03 -30.16
N GLY A 407 9.55 3.11 -29.48
CA GLY A 407 8.63 4.13 -29.97
C GLY A 407 7.15 3.74 -29.96
N LYS A 408 6.80 2.53 -29.54
CA LYS A 408 5.39 2.08 -29.43
C LYS A 408 4.72 2.73 -28.23
N LEU A 409 3.55 3.34 -28.43
CA LEU A 409 2.75 3.89 -27.34
C LEU A 409 2.37 2.78 -26.35
N ILE A 410 2.39 3.12 -25.07
CA ILE A 410 2.02 2.18 -24.00
C ILE A 410 0.52 2.35 -23.71
N THR A 411 -0.32 1.92 -24.65
CA THR A 411 -1.77 2.20 -24.66
C THR A 411 -2.64 1.12 -24.00
N ARG A 412 -2.08 -0.05 -23.67
CA ARG A 412 -2.84 -1.20 -23.16
C ARG A 412 -2.02 -2.00 -22.17
N GLN A 413 -2.13 -1.65 -20.91
CA GLN A 413 -1.73 -2.52 -19.80
C GLN A 413 -2.92 -2.67 -18.87
N ASP A 414 -3.05 -3.86 -18.28
CA ASP A 414 -4.19 -4.36 -17.52
C ASP A 414 -4.39 -3.63 -16.17
N LEU A 415 -4.42 -2.29 -16.16
CA LEU A 415 -4.76 -1.52 -14.97
C LEU A 415 -6.23 -1.72 -14.67
N ARG A 416 -6.50 -2.02 -13.40
CA ARG A 416 -7.83 -2.33 -12.90
C ARG A 416 -8.15 -1.30 -11.83
N LEU A 417 -9.31 -0.69 -11.97
CA LEU A 417 -9.76 0.38 -11.08
C LEU A 417 -11.06 0.00 -10.39
N ILE A 418 -11.34 0.69 -9.31
CA ILE A 418 -12.59 0.64 -8.58
C ILE A 418 -13.17 2.04 -8.60
N ASN A 419 -14.43 2.15 -9.00
CA ASN A 419 -15.14 3.42 -8.97
C ASN A 419 -15.49 3.78 -7.53
N ARG A 420 -14.85 4.83 -7.00
CA ARG A 420 -15.07 5.38 -5.65
C ARG A 420 -15.81 6.71 -5.68
N THR A 421 -16.28 7.14 -6.85
CA THR A 421 -16.96 8.43 -7.05
C THR A 421 -18.13 8.59 -6.09
N GLU A 422 -18.99 7.58 -5.99
CA GLU A 422 -20.18 7.63 -5.14
C GLU A 422 -19.84 7.63 -3.64
N PHE A 423 -18.72 7.07 -3.22
CA PHE A 423 -18.32 7.08 -1.81
C PHE A 423 -17.98 8.50 -1.33
N TYR A 424 -17.29 9.27 -2.18
CA TYR A 424 -16.86 10.62 -1.85
C TYR A 424 -17.88 11.70 -2.19
N ARG A 425 -18.82 11.42 -3.11
CA ARG A 425 -19.84 12.37 -3.55
C ARG A 425 -20.70 12.87 -2.41
N CYS A 426 -20.86 14.19 -2.34
CA CYS A 426 -21.83 14.78 -1.43
C CYS A 426 -23.25 14.42 -1.88
N LYS A 427 -24.08 13.89 -0.96
CA LYS A 427 -25.48 13.52 -1.20
C LYS A 427 -26.38 14.04 -0.07
N ASP A 428 -27.62 14.40 -0.40
CA ASP A 428 -28.63 14.87 0.58
C ASP A 428 -29.60 13.79 1.07
#